data_AF-A0A9D6T1K2-F1
#
_entry.id   AF-A0A9D6T1K2-F1
#
_cell.length_a   1.000
_cell.length_b   1.000
_cell.length_c   1.000
_cell.angle_alpha   90.00
_cell.angle_beta   90.00
_cell.angle_gamma   90.00
#
_symmetry.space_group_name_H-M   'P 1'
#
loop_
_entity.id
_entity.type
_entity.pdbx_description
1 polymer ?
#
loop_
_entity_poly.entity_id
_entity_poly.type
_entity_poly.pdbx_seq_one_letter_code
_entity_poly.pdbx_strand_id
1 'polypeptide(L)' 'MLVFWGLVVTGIVLGIRWLARQGREERPDRALDILRERYARGEINKEEFDARRRDLSGRAA' A
#
# COMPACT_ATOMS: atom_id res chain seq x y z
N MET A 1 4.51 13.64 37.10
CA MET A 1 4.73 14.43 35.87
C MET A 1 5.29 13.59 34.72
N LEU A 2 6.36 12.81 34.92
CA LEU A 2 6.92 11.92 33.88
C LEU A 2 6.00 10.74 33.47
N VAL A 3 5.24 10.19 34.41
CA VAL A 3 4.29 9.09 34.14
C VAL A 3 3.17 9.53 33.18
N PHE A 4 2.71 10.77 33.31
CA PHE A 4 1.71 11.36 32.41
C PHE A 4 2.27 11.47 30.98
N TRP A 5 3.50 11.96 30.83
CA TRP A 5 4.19 12.01 29.54
C TRP A 5 4.42 10.62 28.94
N GLY A 6 4.72 9.60 29.76
CA GLY A 6 4.83 8.21 29.29
C GLY A 6 3.54 7.68 28.68
N LEU A 7 2.39 7.96 29.30
CA LEU A 7 1.07 7.59 28.76
C LEU A 7 0.75 8.32 27.47
N VAL A 8 1.04 9.63 27.39
CA VAL A 8 0.83 10.44 26.18
C VAL A 8 1.67 9.92 25.02
N VAL A 9 2.96 9.66 25.24
CA VAL A 9 3.86 9.11 24.21
C VAL A 9 3.38 7.73 23.76
N THR A 10 2.97 6.87 24.69
CA THR A 10 2.46 5.53 24.36
C THR A 10 1.20 5.62 23.48
N GLY A 11 0.28 6.52 23.80
CA GLY A 11 -0.92 6.76 23.00
C GLY A 11 -0.61 7.27 21.59
N ILE A 12 0.33 8.22 21.48
CA ILE A 12 0.77 8.75 20.17
C ILE A 12 1.45 7.66 19.34
N VAL A 13 2.37 6.89 19.94
CA VAL A 13 3.09 5.81 19.25
C VAL A 13 2.11 4.72 18.78
N LEU A 14 1.13 4.35 19.60
CA LEU A 14 0.09 3.39 19.21
C LEU A 14 -0.80 3.94 18.10
N GLY A 15 -1.20 5.21 18.18
CA GLY A 15 -1.99 5.89 17.14
C GLY A 15 -1.26 5.93 15.79
N ILE A 16 0.01 6.37 15.79
CA ILE A 16 0.84 6.39 14.58
C ILE A 16 1.07 4.97 14.05
N ARG A 17 1.33 3.99 14.92
CA ARG A 17 1.56 2.59 14.51
C ARG A 17 0.31 1.96 13.89
N TRP A 18 -0.88 2.32 14.39
CA TRP A 18 -2.15 1.87 13.82
C TRP A 18 -2.42 2.54 12.47
N LEU A 19 -2.22 3.85 12.37
CA LEU A 19 -2.38 4.61 11.11
C LEU A 19 -1.37 4.16 10.03
N ALA A 20 -0.13 3.88 10.42
CA ALA A 20 0.91 3.36 9.54
C ALA A 20 0.65 1.90 9.12
N ARG A 21 -0.06 1.11 9.93
CA ARG A 21 -0.55 -0.22 9.54
C ARG A 21 -1.73 -0.12 8.58
N GLN A 22 -2.64 0.83 8.79
CA GLN A 22 -3.76 1.10 7.88
C GLN A 22 -3.28 1.62 6.51
N GLY A 23 -2.22 2.44 6.47
CA GLY A 23 -1.55 2.82 5.23
C GLY A 23 -0.68 1.72 4.59
N ARG A 24 -0.54 0.57 5.26
CA ARG A 24 0.20 -0.63 4.83
C ARG A 24 -0.69 -1.85 4.60
N GLU A 25 -2.00 -1.75 4.78
CA GLU A 25 -2.94 -2.72 4.22
C GLU A 25 -2.86 -2.59 2.71
N GLU A 26 -2.13 -3.53 2.12
CA GLU A 26 -2.32 -4.08 0.79
C GLU A 26 -2.54 -3.04 -0.32
N ARG A 27 -1.48 -2.77 -1.08
CA ARG A 27 -1.57 -2.09 -2.38
C ARG A 27 -1.58 -3.04 -3.58
N PRO A 28 -2.45 -4.07 -3.69
CA PRO A 28 -2.81 -4.62 -4.99
C PRO A 28 -3.35 -3.51 -5.89
N ASP A 29 -4.27 -2.69 -5.37
CA ASP A 29 -4.94 -1.66 -6.17
C ASP A 29 -4.00 -0.58 -6.65
N ARG A 30 -3.10 -0.06 -5.79
CA ARG A 30 -2.16 0.98 -6.21
C ARG A 30 -1.15 0.48 -7.26
N ALA A 31 -0.74 -0.79 -7.18
CA ALA A 31 0.15 -1.39 -8.17
C ALA A 31 -0.57 -1.62 -9.51
N LEU A 32 -1.83 -2.08 -9.46
CA LEU A 32 -2.69 -2.25 -10.63
C LEU A 32 -3.06 -0.92 -11.29
N ASP A 33 -3.34 0.12 -10.51
CA ASP A 33 -3.63 1.47 -11.01
C ASP A 33 -2.44 2.06 -11.76
N ILE A 34 -1.24 1.96 -11.18
CA ILE A 34 0.00 2.39 -11.87
C ILE A 34 0.21 1.60 -13.16
N LEU A 35 -0.08 0.29 -13.15
CA LEU A 35 0.05 -0.55 -14.34
C LEU A 35 -0.95 -0.13 -15.43
N ARG A 36 -2.20 0.14 -15.06
CA ARG A 36 -3.26 0.59 -15.98
C ARG A 36 -2.95 1.96 -16.57
N GLU A 37 -2.39 2.87 -15.77
CA GLU A 37 -2.01 4.20 -16.23
C GLU A 37 -0.89 4.15 -17.28
N ARG A 38 0.11 3.28 -17.10
CA ARG A 38 1.18 3.07 -18.10
C ARG A 38 0.67 2.45 -19.39
N TYR A 39 -0.29 1.53 -19.29
CA TYR A 39 -0.96 0.95 -20.46
C TYR A 39 -1.75 2.02 -21.23
N ALA A 40 -2.49 2.88 -20.53
CA ALA A 40 -3.21 4.00 -21.14
C ALA A 40 -2.28 5.03 -21.81
N ARG A 41 -1.08 5.23 -21.25
CA ARG A 41 -0.03 6.04 -21.85
C ARG A 41 0.69 5.36 -23.03
N GLY A 42 0.46 4.06 -23.25
CA GLY A 42 1.16 3.28 -24.27
C GLY A 42 2.61 2.96 -23.92
N GLU A 43 3.02 3.14 -22.66
CA GLU A 43 4.38 2.81 -22.19
C GLU A 43 4.62 1.28 -22.14
N ILE A 44 3.54 0.50 -22.08
CA ILE A 44 3.58 -0.97 -22.01
C ILE A 44 2.55 -1.59 -22.98
N ASN A 45 2.89 -2.75 -23.51
CA ASN A 45 2.02 -3.57 -24.36
C ASN A 45 0.94 -4.27 -23.51
N LYS A 46 -0.20 -4.61 -24.14
CA LYS A 46 -1.24 -5.49 -23.59
C LYS A 46 -0.68 -6.82 -23.03
N GLU A 47 0.30 -7.43 -23.70
CA GLU A 47 0.96 -8.66 -23.24
C GLU A 47 1.73 -8.45 -21.93
N GLU A 48 2.48 -7.35 -21.80
CA GLU A 48 3.16 -6.99 -20.56
C GLU A 48 2.17 -6.61 -19.45
N PHE A 49 1.08 -5.93 -19.80
CA PHE A 49 0.01 -5.58 -18.88
C PHE A 49 -0.65 -6.84 -18.30
N ASP A 50 -1.04 -7.80 -19.14
CA ASP A 50 -1.71 -9.01 -18.67
C ASP A 50 -0.78 -9.92 -17.85
N ALA A 51 0.51 -10.00 -18.21
CA ALA A 51 1.51 -10.73 -17.43
C ALA A 51 1.69 -10.13 -16.02
N ARG A 52 1.91 -8.81 -15.93
CA ARG A 52 2.10 -8.12 -14.65
C ARG A 52 0.82 -8.06 -13.83
N ARG A 53 -0.34 -7.91 -14.46
CA ARG A 53 -1.64 -7.96 -13.79
C ARG A 53 -1.88 -9.32 -13.13
N ARG A 54 -1.58 -10.42 -13.83
CA ARG A 54 -1.68 -11.77 -13.27
C ARG A 54 -0.76 -11.97 -12.07
N ASP A 55 0.50 -11.52 -12.18
CA ASP A 55 1.48 -11.60 -11.10
C ASP A 55 1.06 -10.80 -9.86
N LEU A 56 0.52 -9.59 -10.06
CA LEU A 56 -0.01 -8.75 -8.98
C LEU A 56 -1.30 -9.32 -8.36
N SER A 57 -2.18 -9.94 -9.15
CA SER A 57 -3.39 -10.59 -8.63
C SER A 57 -3.12 -11.92 -7.94
N GLY A 58 -2.10 -12.66 -8.37
CA GLY A 58 -1.73 -13.96 -7.79
C GLY A 58 -0.97 -13.86 -6.48
N ARG A 59 -0.42 -12.68 -6.15
CA ARG A 59 0.26 -12.39 -4.88
C ARG A 59 -0.71 -11.96 -3.75
N ALA A 60 -1.99 -11.79 -4.08
CA ALA A 60 -3.06 -11.41 -3.15
C ALA A 60 -3.91 -12.61 -2.67
N ALA A 61 -3.48 -13.84 -2.96
CA ALA A 61 -4.05 -15.10 -2.48
C ALA A 61 -3.02 -15.86 -1.64
#